data_AF-A0A9Q0J8Z5-F1
#
_entry.id   AF-A0A9Q0J8Z5-F1
#
_cell.length_a   1.000
_cell.length_b   1.000
_cell.length_c   1.000
_cell.angle_alpha   90.00
_cell.angle_beta   90.00
_cell.angle_gamma   90.00
#
_symmetry.space_group_name_H-M   'P 1'
#
loop_
_entity.id
_entity.type
_entity.pdbx_description
1 polymer ?
#
loop_
_entity_poly.entity_id
_entity_poly.type
_entity_poly.pdbx_seq_one_letter_code
_entity_poly.pdbx_strand_id
1 'polypeptide(L)'
;SPISNSLISLAVFGKKENGEYLVRVVKQILWADGEMYELKEIYGIGNSVDVESDENDIGKECVICLCEQRDTAVLPCRHMCMCGGCAQVLQFQSKRCPICRQPVEGLLKIKVNDETSG
;
A
#
# COMPACT_ATOMS: atom_id res chain seq x y z
N SER A 1 -21.88 -19.61 14.27
CA SER A 1 -21.21 -19.81 12.96
C SER A 1 -19.99 -18.93 12.89
N PRO A 2 -18.84 -19.42 12.40
CA PRO A 2 -17.76 -18.50 12.05
C PRO A 2 -18.32 -17.59 10.95
N ILE A 3 -18.29 -16.29 11.18
CA ILE A 3 -18.63 -15.31 10.15
C ILE A 3 -17.56 -15.52 9.08
N SER A 4 -17.94 -16.07 7.93
CA SER A 4 -17.02 -16.28 6.82
C SER A 4 -16.39 -14.94 6.43
N ASN A 5 -15.07 -14.91 6.24
CA ASN A 5 -14.41 -13.73 5.71
C ASN A 5 -15.11 -13.31 4.42
N SER A 6 -15.50 -12.03 4.33
CA SER A 6 -16.20 -11.52 3.15
C SER A 6 -15.67 -10.16 2.77
N LEU A 7 -15.58 -9.92 1.45
CA LEU A 7 -15.13 -8.66 0.88
C LEU A 7 -16.31 -8.01 0.17
N ILE A 8 -16.66 -6.80 0.60
CA ILE A 8 -17.71 -5.99 0.01
C ILE A 8 -17.06 -4.84 -0.75
N SER A 9 -17.32 -4.76 -2.05
CA SER A 9 -16.88 -3.63 -2.89
C SER A 9 -18.08 -2.72 -3.18
N LEU A 10 -18.04 -1.49 -2.67
CA LEU A 10 -19.00 -0.46 -3.01
C LEU A 10 -18.52 0.26 -4.28
N ALA A 11 -19.34 0.24 -5.33
CA ALA A 11 -19.03 0.86 -6.61
C ALA A 11 -20.13 1.86 -7.01
N VAL A 12 -19.71 2.93 -7.70
CA VAL A 12 -20.60 3.93 -8.29
C VAL A 12 -20.60 3.77 -9.80
N PHE A 13 -21.80 3.80 -10.39
CA PHE A 13 -22.04 3.78 -11.83
C PHE A 13 -22.25 5.21 -12.32
N GLY A 14 -21.39 5.69 -13.22
CA GLY A 14 -21.57 6.94 -13.93
C GLY A 14 -21.92 6.68 -15.39
N LYS A 15 -23.00 7.27 -15.90
CA LYS A 15 -23.35 7.19 -17.33
C LYS A 15 -22.59 8.28 -18.09
N LYS A 16 -21.86 7.90 -19.13
CA LYS A 16 -21.18 8.81 -20.06
C LYS A 16 -22.16 9.35 -21.10
N GLU A 17 -21.80 10.46 -21.75
CA GLU A 17 -22.60 11.10 -22.80
C GLU A 17 -22.87 10.19 -24.01
N ASN A 18 -21.91 9.32 -24.35
CA ASN A 18 -22.03 8.32 -25.42
C ASN A 18 -22.92 7.11 -25.06
N GLY A 19 -23.53 7.10 -23.86
CA GLY A 19 -24.40 6.04 -23.39
C GLY A 19 -23.70 4.88 -22.65
N GLU A 20 -22.37 4.87 -22.60
CA GLU A 20 -21.59 3.88 -21.83
C GLU A 20 -21.72 4.12 -20.32
N TYR A 21 -21.46 3.08 -19.53
CA TYR A 21 -21.32 3.19 -18.07
C TYR A 21 -19.86 3.07 -17.64
N LEU A 22 -19.43 3.96 -16.76
CA LEU A 22 -18.18 3.88 -16.01
C LEU A 22 -18.50 3.35 -14.60
N VAL A 23 -17.84 2.27 -14.20
CA VAL A 23 -17.91 1.73 -12.84
C VAL A 23 -16.65 2.10 -12.10
N ARG A 24 -16.78 2.72 -10.92
CA ARG A 24 -15.65 3.05 -10.05
C ARG A 24 -15.90 2.49 -8.66
N VAL A 25 -15.01 1.62 -8.19
CA VAL A 25 -14.99 1.21 -6.78
C VAL A 25 -14.63 2.42 -5.93
N VAL A 26 -15.49 2.77 -4.97
CA VAL A 26 -15.30 3.91 -4.08
C VAL A 26 -14.82 3.50 -2.70
N LYS A 27 -15.17 2.28 -2.27
CA LYS A 27 -14.81 1.75 -0.96
C LYS A 27 -14.80 0.23 -1.00
N GLN A 28 -13.84 -0.36 -0.31
CA GLN A 28 -13.79 -1.80 -0.07
C GLN A 28 -13.80 -2.05 1.44
N ILE A 29 -14.59 -3.03 1.85
CA ILE A 29 -14.81 -3.37 3.25
C ILE A 29 -14.55 -4.87 3.41
N LEU A 30 -13.59 -5.22 4.27
CA LEU A 30 -13.30 -6.58 4.69
C LEU A 30 -14.03 -6.86 6.01
N TRP A 31 -14.83 -7.90 6.02
CA TRP A 31 -15.34 -8.52 7.24
C TRP A 31 -14.46 -9.71 7.57
N ALA A 32 -13.78 -9.67 8.72
CA ALA A 32 -12.91 -10.73 9.20
C ALA A 32 -12.98 -10.79 10.73
N ASP A 33 -13.02 -12.00 11.28
CA ASP A 33 -13.05 -12.26 12.73
C ASP A 33 -14.14 -11.49 13.50
N GLY A 34 -15.29 -11.26 12.85
CA GLY A 34 -16.42 -10.52 13.44
C GLY A 34 -16.28 -9.00 13.39
N GLU A 35 -15.18 -8.49 12.86
CA GLU A 35 -14.88 -7.06 12.76
C GLU A 35 -14.91 -6.58 11.30
N MET A 36 -15.15 -5.29 11.11
CA MET A 36 -15.25 -4.64 9.81
C MET A 36 -14.09 -3.66 9.59
N TYR A 37 -13.34 -3.87 8.52
CA TYR A 37 -12.17 -3.07 8.16
C TYR A 37 -12.37 -2.39 6.81
N GLU A 38 -12.10 -1.09 6.73
CA GLU A 38 -11.99 -0.42 5.44
C GLU A 38 -10.63 -0.70 4.82
N LEU A 39 -10.61 -1.27 3.63
CA LEU A 39 -9.37 -1.52 2.90
C LEU A 39 -8.89 -0.26 2.21
N LYS A 40 -7.60 0.02 2.37
CA LYS A 40 -6.89 1.10 1.70
C LYS A 40 -5.69 0.55 0.97
N GLU A 41 -5.50 1.00 -0.26
CA GLU A 41 -4.31 0.68 -1.04
C GLU A 41 -3.05 1.26 -0.38
N ILE A 42 -1.97 0.48 -0.37
CA ILE A 42 -0.63 0.94 -0.01
C ILE A 42 0.14 1.18 -1.30
N TYR A 43 0.68 2.38 -1.48
CA TYR A 43 1.45 2.73 -2.67
C TYR A 43 2.89 2.26 -2.52
N GLY A 44 3.44 1.64 -3.56
CA GLY A 44 4.82 1.13 -3.56
C GLY A 44 4.97 -0.28 -3.00
N ILE A 45 3.87 -1.00 -2.72
CA ILE A 45 3.84 -2.40 -2.25
C ILE A 45 3.74 -3.43 -3.40
N GLY A 46 3.96 -3.02 -4.66
CA GLY A 46 3.66 -3.85 -5.83
C GLY A 46 4.41 -5.19 -5.86
N ASN A 47 3.66 -6.30 -5.79
CA ASN A 47 4.02 -7.54 -6.47
C ASN A 47 3.74 -7.31 -7.96
N SER A 48 4.79 -7.21 -8.75
CA SER A 48 4.72 -7.17 -10.21
C SER A 48 4.12 -8.49 -10.73
N VAL A 49 2.83 -8.49 -11.03
CA VAL A 49 2.36 -9.28 -12.16
C VAL A 49 2.58 -8.40 -13.40
N ASP A 50 3.41 -8.91 -14.31
CA ASP A 50 3.71 -8.39 -15.65
C ASP A 50 4.62 -7.17 -15.77
N VAL A 51 5.89 -7.34 -15.38
CA VAL A 51 7.00 -7.06 -16.31
C VAL A 51 8.06 -8.12 -16.09
N GLU A 52 8.08 -9.13 -16.95
CA GLU A 52 9.26 -9.97 -17.16
C GLU A 52 10.37 -9.07 -17.74
N SER A 53 11.08 -8.39 -16.86
CA SER A 53 12.42 -7.91 -17.14
C SER A 53 13.31 -8.47 -16.03
N ASP A 54 14.02 -9.53 -16.37
CA ASP A 54 15.21 -10.00 -15.67
C ASP A 54 16.20 -8.83 -15.55
N GLU A 55 16.08 -8.02 -14.50
CA GLU A 55 17.05 -7.03 -14.05
C GLU A 55 16.67 -6.61 -12.60
N ASN A 56 16.98 -7.52 -11.66
CA ASN A 56 17.23 -7.34 -10.22
C ASN A 56 16.54 -6.15 -9.53
N ASP A 57 15.59 -6.40 -8.62
CA ASP A 57 15.29 -5.70 -7.35
C ASP A 57 15.25 -4.14 -7.26
N ILE A 58 15.49 -3.40 -8.35
CA ILE A 58 15.69 -1.94 -8.44
C ILE A 58 14.42 -1.15 -8.05
N GLY A 59 13.30 -1.85 -7.87
CA GLY A 59 12.02 -1.28 -7.51
C GLY A 59 11.57 -1.48 -6.06
N LYS A 60 12.35 -2.15 -5.18
CA LYS A 60 11.90 -2.53 -3.83
C LYS A 60 12.72 -1.96 -2.68
N GLU A 61 13.85 -1.33 -2.96
CA GLU A 61 14.76 -0.77 -1.94
C GLU A 61 14.25 0.56 -1.35
N CYS A 62 14.55 0.78 -0.08
CA CYS A 62 14.30 2.02 0.65
C CYS A 62 14.87 3.22 -0.09
N VAL A 63 14.04 4.23 -0.38
CA VAL A 63 14.48 5.42 -1.14
C VAL A 63 15.46 6.31 -0.38
N ILE A 64 15.70 6.04 0.91
CA ILE A 64 16.60 6.81 1.76
C ILE A 64 17.98 6.17 1.80
N CYS A 65 18.08 4.87 2.11
CA CYS A 65 19.38 4.19 2.22
C CYS A 65 19.79 3.45 0.96
N LEU A 66 18.86 3.15 0.04
CA LEU A 66 19.10 2.39 -1.20
C LEU A 66 19.83 1.06 -0.93
N CYS A 67 19.46 0.38 0.16
CA CYS A 67 20.16 -0.81 0.64
C CYS A 67 19.19 -1.83 1.25
N GLU A 68 18.31 -1.40 2.15
CA GLU A 68 17.33 -2.28 2.79
C GLU A 68 16.01 -2.25 2.03
N GLN A 69 15.26 -3.36 2.02
CA GLN A 69 13.93 -3.42 1.42
C GLN A 69 12.95 -2.49 2.15
N ARG A 70 11.97 -1.95 1.41
CA ARG A 70 10.88 -1.17 2.01
C ARG A 70 9.98 -2.08 2.82
N ASP A 71 9.73 -1.71 4.07
CA ASP A 71 8.81 -2.42 4.96
C ASP A 71 7.86 -1.45 5.70
N THR A 72 7.97 -0.15 5.45
CA THR A 72 7.28 0.88 6.25
C THR A 72 6.52 1.86 5.37
N ALA A 73 5.21 1.96 5.62
CA ALA A 73 4.29 2.92 5.02
C ALA A 73 4.10 4.17 5.88
N VAL A 74 4.06 5.33 5.25
CA VAL A 74 3.78 6.61 5.90
C VAL A 74 2.27 6.87 5.97
N LEU A 75 1.75 7.28 7.12
CA LEU A 75 0.37 7.73 7.27
C LEU A 75 0.28 9.26 7.30
N PRO A 76 -0.78 9.85 6.71
CA PRO A 76 -1.96 9.21 6.10
C PRO A 76 -1.82 8.89 4.60
N CYS A 77 -0.68 9.22 3.99
CA CYS A 77 -0.50 9.16 2.53
C CYS A 77 -0.33 7.75 1.96
N ARG A 78 -0.02 6.76 2.81
CA ARG A 78 0.16 5.33 2.53
C ARG A 78 1.29 4.98 1.56
N HIS A 79 2.28 5.85 1.39
CA HIS A 79 3.48 5.52 0.62
C HIS A 79 4.42 4.63 1.43
N MET A 80 4.62 3.39 0.97
CA MET A 80 5.62 2.46 1.44
C MET A 80 6.91 2.68 0.64
N CYS A 81 7.81 3.47 1.22
CA CYS A 81 9.00 3.99 0.51
C CYS A 81 10.30 3.84 1.28
N MET A 82 10.26 3.35 2.53
CA MET A 82 11.45 3.26 3.37
C MET A 82 11.48 1.96 4.18
N CYS A 83 12.67 1.57 4.60
CA CYS A 83 12.88 0.52 5.59
C CYS A 83 12.64 1.06 7.00
N GLY A 84 12.43 0.16 7.96
CA GLY A 84 12.11 0.51 9.35
C GLY A 84 13.22 1.30 10.04
N GLY A 85 14.49 1.06 9.70
CA GLY A 85 15.63 1.82 10.22
C GLY A 85 15.57 3.30 9.81
N CYS A 86 15.41 3.57 8.52
CA CYS A 86 15.25 4.95 8.02
C CYS A 86 13.96 5.61 8.53
N ALA A 87 12.88 4.84 8.72
CA ALA A 87 11.63 5.34 9.25
C ALA A 87 11.75 5.87 10.70
N GLN A 88 12.54 5.20 11.55
CA GLN A 88 12.82 5.66 12.90
C GLN A 88 13.56 7.01 12.89
N VAL A 89 14.54 7.17 12.01
CA VAL A 89 15.28 8.43 11.86
C VAL A 89 14.37 9.57 11.37
N LEU A 90 13.48 9.29 10.42
CA LEU A 90 12.56 10.28 9.85
C LEU A 90 11.67 10.96 10.91
N GLN A 91 11.29 10.23 11.96
CA GLN A 91 10.47 10.77 13.07
C GLN A 91 11.14 11.94 13.81
N PHE A 92 12.47 12.01 13.79
CA PHE A 92 13.23 13.06 14.48
C PHE A 92 13.70 14.18 13.55
N GLN A 93 13.46 14.07 12.24
CA GLN A 93 13.96 15.01 11.23
C GLN A 93 12.82 15.79 10.55
N SER A 94 12.63 15.60 9.24
CA SER A 94 11.72 16.40 8.39
C SER A 94 10.24 16.14 8.65
N LYS A 95 9.90 14.99 9.27
CA LYS A 95 8.52 14.52 9.52
C LYS A 95 7.60 14.66 8.29
N ARG A 96 8.14 14.43 7.09
CA ARG A 96 7.41 14.46 5.81
C ARG A 96 7.68 13.21 4.99
N CYS A 97 6.67 12.74 4.26
CA CYS A 97 6.82 11.62 3.34
C CYS A 97 7.84 11.94 2.23
N PRO A 98 8.85 11.08 1.96
CA PRO A 98 9.82 11.29 0.88
C PRO A 98 9.20 11.37 -0.52
N ILE A 99 8.06 10.72 -0.75
CA ILE A 99 7.42 10.65 -2.07
C ILE A 99 6.54 11.86 -2.33
N CYS A 100 5.58 12.13 -1.44
CA CYS A 100 4.54 13.15 -1.67
C CYS A 100 4.67 14.40 -0.79
N ARG A 101 5.66 14.44 0.12
CA ARG A 101 5.95 15.56 1.05
C ARG A 101 4.81 15.91 2.03
N GLN A 102 3.76 15.10 2.10
CA GLN A 102 2.71 15.25 3.12
C GLN A 102 3.30 15.05 4.53
N PRO A 103 2.80 15.76 5.55
CA PRO A 103 3.21 15.56 6.95
C PRO A 103 3.01 14.11 7.40
N VAL A 104 3.96 13.59 8.18
CA VAL A 104 3.89 12.26 8.77
C VAL A 104 3.05 12.34 10.05
N GLU A 105 1.93 11.63 10.08
CA GLU A 105 1.09 11.47 11.28
C GLU A 105 1.35 10.14 11.99
N GLY A 106 1.84 9.14 11.25
CA GLY A 106 2.19 7.83 11.78
C GLY A 106 3.00 7.01 10.79
N LEU A 107 3.54 5.90 11.27
CA LEU A 107 4.30 4.93 10.47
C LEU A 107 3.71 3.55 10.72
N LEU A 108 3.45 2.81 9.64
CA LEU A 108 2.93 1.46 9.67
C LEU A 108 3.97 0.51 9.08
N LYS A 109 4.52 -0.37 9.93
CA LYS A 109 5.41 -1.44 9.47
C LYS A 109 4.57 -2.61 8.95
N ILE A 110 4.89 -3.08 7.76
CA ILE A 110 4.21 -4.16 7.04
C ILE A 110 5.23 -5.29 6.88
N LYS A 111 4.85 -6.50 7.27
CA LYS A 111 5.65 -7.69 6.97
C LYS A 111 5.31 -8.13 5.56
N VAL A 112 6.26 -8.02 4.65
CA VAL A 112 6.16 -8.61 3.32
C VAL A 112 6.70 -10.04 3.44
N ASN A 113 5.90 -11.03 3.05
CA ASN A 113 6.38 -12.40 2.96
C ASN A 113 7.13 -12.52 1.64
N ASP A 114 8.46 -12.66 1.69
CA ASP A 114 9.22 -13.01 0.50
C ASP A 114 8.94 -14.48 0.18
N GLU A 115 8.13 -14.74 -0.85
CA GLU A 115 8.01 -16.09 -1.43
C GLU A 115 9.25 -16.39 -2.28
N THR A 116 10.43 -16.33 -1.66
CA THR A 116 11.70 -16.74 -2.25
C THR A 116 12.48 -17.51 -1.18
N SER A 117 11.94 -18.67 -0.82
CA SER A 117 12.63 -19.71 -0.06
C SER A 117 12.53 -21.00 -0.85
N GLY A 118 13.41 -21.13 -1.84
CA GLY A 118 13.62 -22.32 -2.66
C GLY A 118 15.05 -22.33 -3.16
#